data_AF-A0A973M4Z0-F1
#
_entry.id   AF-A0A973M4Z0-F1
#
_cell.length_a   1.000
_cell.length_b   1.000
_cell.length_c   1.000
_cell.angle_alpha   90.00
_cell.angle_beta   90.00
_cell.angle_gamma   90.00
#
_symmetry.space_group_name_H-M   'P 1'
#
loop_
_entity.id
_entity.type
_entity.pdbx_description
1 polymer ?
#
loop_
_entity_poly.entity_id
_entity_poly.type
_entity_poly.pdbx_seq_one_letter_code
_entity_poly.pdbx_strand_id
1 'polypeptide(L)'
;MITNRLGAVRSYVDAASMLTFFLLTCAVPSYLAFSVIGSVGRPSVLVCLLMFAWWLAHQLQRAFGAPTRPQPMRWMLALFVVAVLASYASAMFRGLPVLEVSPADNGLLRVLAWCGLFLVAHDGLTSWDGIIVVLRRVVLAGSLMATLGLLQFATKSSLLGWFTIPGMSGEYSGGIDQRAGFVRSAGTAMHPLEYGVVLSIALPLALALALADRKRGLIARWCPVVVIATASILSVSRSALIAVVIAVAVLAASWTARQKLSAAGFAVGLVGVVYFAVP
;
A
#
# COMPACT_ATOMS: atom_id res chain seq x y z
N MET A 1 -5.11 -21.87 -42.23
CA MET A 1 -3.73 -22.44 -42.22
C MET A 1 -2.78 -21.25 -42.14
N ILE A 2 -1.99 -20.96 -41.10
CA ILE A 2 -1.49 -21.72 -39.96
C ILE A 2 -1.52 -20.79 -38.73
N THR A 3 -2.02 -21.32 -37.63
CA THR A 3 -2.05 -20.78 -36.29
C THR A 3 -0.65 -20.42 -35.77
N ASN A 4 -0.34 -19.14 -35.58
CA ASN A 4 0.80 -18.74 -34.76
C ASN A 4 0.36 -18.62 -33.30
N ARG A 5 -0.11 -19.74 -32.73
CA ARG A 5 -0.17 -19.95 -31.28
C ARG A 5 1.24 -20.30 -30.81
N LEU A 6 2.15 -19.34 -30.85
CA LEU A 6 3.36 -19.45 -30.05
C LEU A 6 2.91 -19.25 -28.62
N GLY A 7 2.84 -20.38 -27.90
CA GLY A 7 2.45 -20.44 -26.51
C GLY A 7 3.18 -19.35 -25.75
N ALA A 8 2.41 -18.46 -25.15
CA ALA A 8 2.90 -17.62 -24.06
C ALA A 8 3.54 -18.60 -23.07
N VAL A 9 4.87 -18.61 -23.04
CA VAL A 9 5.61 -19.27 -21.97
C VAL A 9 5.07 -18.61 -20.72
N ARG A 10 4.18 -19.33 -20.02
CA ARG A 10 3.73 -18.97 -18.69
C ARG A 10 5.01 -18.96 -17.86
N SER A 11 5.61 -17.78 -17.72
CA SER A 11 6.54 -17.51 -16.65
C SER A 11 5.84 -17.98 -15.38
N TYR A 12 6.39 -19.00 -14.72
CA TYR A 12 5.82 -19.58 -13.50
C TYR A 12 5.71 -18.55 -12.36
N VAL A 13 6.31 -17.37 -12.55
CA VAL A 13 6.21 -16.22 -11.67
C VAL A 13 5.74 -15.01 -12.48
N ASP A 14 4.44 -14.73 -12.39
CA ASP A 14 3.82 -13.54 -12.98
C ASP A 14 3.99 -12.33 -12.05
N ALA A 15 4.09 -11.12 -12.60
CA ALA A 15 4.25 -9.88 -11.84
C ALA A 15 3.10 -9.67 -10.84
N ALA A 16 1.87 -10.04 -11.24
CA ALA A 16 0.72 -10.00 -10.35
C ALA A 16 0.89 -10.92 -9.13
N SER A 17 1.54 -12.08 -9.28
CA SER A 17 1.84 -12.98 -8.17
C SER A 17 2.87 -12.36 -7.22
N MET A 18 3.92 -11.72 -7.76
CA MET A 18 4.93 -11.07 -6.93
C MET A 18 4.39 -9.87 -6.15
N LEU A 19 3.53 -9.07 -6.78
CA LEU A 19 2.79 -8.00 -6.11
C LEU A 19 1.83 -8.53 -5.03
N THR A 20 1.29 -9.73 -5.22
CA THR A 20 0.45 -10.38 -4.20
C THR A 20 1.29 -10.82 -3.03
N PHE A 21 2.47 -11.40 -3.30
CA PHE A 21 3.40 -11.78 -2.25
C PHE A 21 3.84 -10.56 -1.43
N PHE A 22 4.14 -9.43 -2.09
CA PHE A 22 4.36 -8.16 -1.40
C PHE A 22 3.16 -7.77 -0.50
N LEU A 23 1.93 -7.81 -1.01
CA LEU A 23 0.74 -7.50 -0.20
C LEU A 23 0.56 -8.46 1.00
N LEU A 24 0.94 -9.74 0.86
CA LEU A 24 0.93 -10.68 1.98
C LEU A 24 1.95 -10.27 3.05
N THR A 25 3.11 -9.74 2.68
CA THR A 25 4.07 -9.24 3.67
C THR A 25 3.56 -8.03 4.45
N CYS A 26 2.61 -7.25 3.90
CA CYS A 26 1.94 -6.16 4.65
C CYS A 26 1.04 -6.67 5.78
N ALA A 27 0.73 -7.96 5.83
CA ALA A 27 0.05 -8.58 6.97
C ALA A 27 0.98 -8.72 8.18
N VAL A 28 2.30 -8.75 7.98
CA VAL A 28 3.27 -8.68 9.06
C VAL A 28 3.32 -7.24 9.59
N PRO A 29 3.21 -7.02 10.91
CA PRO A 29 3.29 -5.67 11.47
C PRO A 29 4.54 -4.91 11.02
N SER A 30 4.36 -3.68 10.54
CA SER A 30 5.41 -2.86 9.92
C SER A 30 6.55 -2.47 10.88
N TYR A 31 6.34 -2.60 12.18
CA TYR A 31 7.35 -2.37 13.22
C TYR A 31 8.30 -3.57 13.41
N LEU A 32 7.94 -4.76 12.92
CA LEU A 32 8.78 -5.95 13.04
C LEU A 32 9.84 -5.96 11.93
N ALA A 33 11.10 -6.04 12.37
CA ALA A 33 12.25 -6.23 11.49
C ALA A 33 13.18 -7.31 12.07
N PHE A 34 13.93 -7.98 11.19
CA PHE A 34 15.03 -8.84 11.64
C PHE A 34 16.10 -8.00 12.34
N SER A 35 16.35 -8.28 13.62
CA SER A 35 17.25 -7.49 14.47
C SER A 35 18.67 -7.38 13.93
N VAL A 36 19.15 -8.44 13.25
CA VAL A 36 20.50 -8.55 12.68
C VAL A 36 20.77 -7.51 11.58
N ILE A 37 19.74 -7.08 10.85
CA ILE A 37 19.84 -6.24 9.65
C ILE A 37 19.13 -4.88 9.81
N GLY A 38 18.68 -4.57 11.02
CA GLY A 38 18.05 -3.30 11.37
C GLY A 38 16.79 -2.99 10.54
N SER A 39 16.58 -1.72 10.21
CA SER A 39 15.33 -1.22 9.59
C SER A 39 15.05 -1.78 8.18
N VAL A 40 16.08 -2.23 7.47
CA VAL A 40 15.96 -2.89 6.15
C VAL A 40 15.47 -4.33 6.27
N GLY A 41 15.63 -4.95 7.44
CA GLY A 41 15.15 -6.30 7.73
C GLY A 41 13.62 -6.45 7.79
N ARG A 42 12.85 -5.44 7.38
CA ARG A 42 11.39 -5.51 7.26
C ARG A 42 11.02 -6.41 6.07
N PRO A 43 10.12 -7.40 6.24
CA PRO A 43 9.78 -8.33 5.16
C PRO A 43 9.35 -7.64 3.86
N SER A 44 8.57 -6.56 3.95
CA SER A 44 8.12 -5.79 2.80
C SER A 44 9.26 -5.11 2.04
N VAL A 45 10.29 -4.61 2.74
CA VAL A 45 11.47 -4.00 2.12
C VAL A 45 12.31 -5.06 1.41
N LEU A 46 12.53 -6.21 2.06
CA LEU A 46 13.28 -7.32 1.48
C LEU A 46 12.63 -7.85 0.20
N VAL A 47 11.30 -8.04 0.20
CA VAL A 47 10.57 -8.47 -1.00
C VAL A 47 10.70 -7.45 -2.12
N CYS A 48 10.58 -6.16 -1.82
CA CYS A 48 10.75 -5.10 -2.81
C CYS A 48 12.18 -5.03 -3.38
N LEU A 49 13.21 -5.29 -2.56
CA LEU A 49 14.60 -5.42 -3.04
C LEU A 49 14.79 -6.65 -3.94
N LEU A 50 14.18 -7.79 -3.57
CA LEU A 50 14.16 -8.98 -4.42
C LEU A 50 13.46 -8.71 -5.75
N MET A 51 12.36 -7.96 -5.73
CA MET A 51 11.66 -7.51 -6.94
C MET A 51 12.55 -6.63 -7.82
N PHE A 52 13.34 -5.72 -7.24
CA PHE A 52 14.32 -4.92 -7.98
C PHE A 52 15.40 -5.79 -8.62
N ALA A 53 16.02 -6.70 -7.85
CA ALA A 53 17.04 -7.61 -8.36
C ALA A 53 16.50 -8.53 -9.46
N TRP A 54 15.28 -9.04 -9.30
CA TRP A 54 14.59 -9.87 -10.29
C TRP A 54 14.30 -9.10 -11.58
N TRP A 55 13.80 -7.86 -11.46
CA TRP A 55 13.58 -6.99 -12.62
C TRP A 55 14.90 -6.68 -13.35
N LEU A 56 15.98 -6.41 -12.61
CA LEU A 56 17.29 -6.16 -13.18
C LEU A 56 17.83 -7.38 -13.93
N ALA A 57 17.72 -8.57 -13.33
CA ALA A 57 18.10 -9.83 -13.98
C ALA A 57 17.32 -10.05 -15.29
N HIS A 58 16.01 -9.78 -15.28
CA HIS A 58 15.19 -9.86 -16.49
C HIS A 58 15.65 -8.85 -17.55
N GLN A 59 16.02 -7.63 -17.16
CA GLN A 59 16.49 -6.60 -18.08
C GLN A 59 17.86 -6.91 -18.66
N LEU A 60 18.76 -7.53 -17.89
CA LEU A 60 20.09 -7.97 -18.35
C LEU A 60 20.02 -9.17 -19.30
N GLN A 61 19.04 -10.05 -19.13
CA GLN A 61 18.83 -11.22 -19.99
C GLN A 61 18.15 -10.88 -21.33
N ARG A 62 17.54 -9.70 -21.46
CA ARG A 62 16.95 -9.26 -22.72
C ARG A 62 18.06 -9.01 -23.74
N ALA A 63 18.16 -9.89 -24.74
CA ALA A 63 18.99 -9.66 -25.91
C ALA A 63 18.59 -8.33 -26.57
N PHE A 64 19.59 -7.50 -26.87
CA PHE A 64 19.43 -6.16 -27.45
C PHE A 64 18.45 -6.15 -28.63
N GLY A 65 17.56 -5.16 -28.70
CA GLY A 65 16.86 -4.84 -29.95
C GLY A 65 15.33 -4.75 -29.94
N ALA A 66 14.67 -4.44 -28.82
CA ALA A 66 13.29 -3.95 -28.91
C ALA A 66 13.32 -2.42 -29.07
N PRO A 67 12.73 -1.83 -30.13
CA PRO A 67 12.61 -0.38 -30.23
C PRO A 67 11.81 0.13 -29.03
N THR A 68 12.50 0.81 -28.11
CA THR A 68 11.88 1.37 -26.92
C THR A 68 11.08 2.58 -27.33
N ARG A 69 9.75 2.46 -27.32
CA ARG A 69 8.89 3.64 -27.25
C ARG A 69 9.31 4.48 -26.04
N PRO A 70 9.24 5.82 -26.10
CA PRO A 70 9.57 6.65 -24.96
C PRO A 70 8.68 6.26 -23.76
N GLN A 71 9.32 5.92 -22.64
CA GLN A 71 8.66 5.54 -21.38
C GLN A 71 8.87 6.69 -20.37
N PRO A 72 8.07 7.77 -20.42
CA PRO A 72 8.30 8.99 -19.64
C PRO A 72 8.36 8.71 -18.14
N MET A 73 7.56 7.76 -17.64
CA MET A 73 7.54 7.41 -16.23
C MET A 73 8.87 6.80 -15.74
N ARG A 74 9.59 6.05 -16.60
CA ARG A 74 10.93 5.54 -16.26
C ARG A 74 11.96 6.65 -16.20
N TRP A 75 11.84 7.66 -17.07
CA TRP A 75 12.70 8.85 -17.01
C TRP A 75 12.45 9.66 -15.74
N MET A 76 11.19 9.82 -15.33
CA MET A 76 10.86 10.48 -14.06
C MET A 76 11.42 9.71 -12.86
N LEU A 77 11.29 8.37 -12.86
CA LEU A 77 11.91 7.54 -11.83
C LEU A 77 13.43 7.68 -11.82
N ALA A 78 14.07 7.65 -12.99
CA ALA A 78 15.52 7.81 -13.11
C ALA A 78 15.99 9.18 -12.59
N LEU A 79 15.27 10.25 -12.94
CA LEU A 79 15.54 11.60 -12.43
C LEU A 79 15.42 11.65 -10.90
N PHE A 80 14.36 11.04 -10.34
CA PHE A 80 14.18 10.93 -8.89
C PHE A 80 15.36 10.20 -8.23
N VAL A 81 15.77 9.05 -8.78
CA VAL A 81 16.90 8.27 -8.26
C VAL A 81 18.21 9.07 -8.34
N VAL A 82 18.46 9.76 -9.45
CA VAL A 82 19.64 10.63 -9.61
C VAL A 82 19.62 11.76 -8.58
N ALA A 83 18.47 12.39 -8.32
CA ALA A 83 18.34 13.43 -7.31
C ALA A 83 18.63 12.89 -5.90
N VAL A 84 18.13 11.70 -5.56
CA VAL A 84 18.43 11.03 -4.29
C VAL A 84 19.93 10.72 -4.16
N LEU A 85 20.55 10.17 -5.20
CA LEU A 85 21.98 9.85 -5.20
C LEU A 85 22.84 11.12 -5.09
N ALA A 86 22.46 12.20 -5.78
CA ALA A 86 23.12 13.49 -5.65
C ALA A 86 23.00 14.05 -4.23
N SER A 87 21.81 13.97 -3.62
CA SER A 87 21.58 14.37 -2.22
C SER A 87 22.44 13.54 -1.26
N TYR A 88 22.48 12.22 -1.45
CA TYR A 88 23.29 11.32 -0.64
C TYR A 88 24.79 11.63 -0.77
N ALA A 89 25.29 11.76 -2.00
CA ALA A 89 26.68 12.14 -2.26
C ALA A 89 27.02 13.49 -1.62
N SER A 90 26.13 14.48 -1.72
CA SER A 90 26.31 15.79 -1.09
C SER A 90 26.40 15.70 0.43
N ALA A 91 25.62 14.82 1.05
CA ALA A 91 25.65 14.60 2.49
C ALA A 91 26.96 13.93 2.93
N MET A 92 27.41 12.90 2.18
CA MET A 92 28.67 12.22 2.45
C MET A 92 29.89 13.13 2.27
N PHE A 93 29.91 13.99 1.25
CA PHE A 93 31.00 14.95 1.03
C PHE A 93 31.09 16.04 2.11
N ARG A 94 29.97 16.39 2.76
CA ARG A 94 29.97 17.34 3.88
C ARG A 94 30.44 16.72 5.20
N GLY A 95 30.56 15.38 5.26
CA GLY A 95 30.88 14.63 6.46
C GLY A 95 29.68 14.57 7.41
N LEU A 96 28.98 13.45 7.42
CA LEU A 96 27.92 13.20 8.40
C LEU A 96 28.50 12.61 9.69
N PRO A 97 27.89 12.89 10.86
CA PRO A 97 28.14 12.13 12.08
C PRO A 97 27.95 10.62 11.81
N VAL A 98 28.76 9.78 12.45
CA VAL A 98 28.74 8.31 12.23
C VAL A 98 27.34 7.71 12.46
N LEU A 99 26.57 8.27 13.40
CA LEU A 99 25.21 7.82 13.68
C LEU A 99 24.20 8.17 12.58
N GLU A 100 24.51 9.12 11.69
CA GLU A 100 23.63 9.57 10.60
C GLU A 100 23.93 8.86 9.27
N VAL A 101 25.12 8.26 9.13
CA VAL A 101 25.49 7.49 7.94
C VAL A 101 24.59 6.26 7.76
N SER A 102 24.38 5.51 8.85
CA SER A 102 23.54 4.30 8.80
C SER A 102 22.09 4.58 8.36
N PRO A 103 21.36 5.59 8.90
CA PRO A 103 20.07 6.00 8.37
C PRO A 103 20.10 6.43 6.89
N ALA A 104 21.16 7.13 6.45
CA ALA A 104 21.30 7.52 5.05
C ALA A 104 21.44 6.30 4.12
N ASP A 105 22.24 5.30 4.49
CA ASP A 105 22.37 4.02 3.78
C ASP A 105 21.04 3.25 3.71
N ASN A 106 20.34 3.15 4.85
CA ASN A 106 19.01 2.53 4.91
C ASN A 106 18.01 3.25 4.00
N GLY A 107 18.13 4.59 3.89
CA GLY A 107 17.34 5.41 2.98
C GLY A 107 17.55 5.04 1.50
N LEU A 108 18.81 4.86 1.07
CA LEU A 108 19.12 4.41 -0.29
C LEU A 108 18.52 3.03 -0.59
N LEU A 109 18.68 2.07 0.33
CA LEU A 109 18.10 0.73 0.17
C LEU A 109 16.58 0.79 0.07
N ARG A 110 15.93 1.68 0.81
CA ARG A 110 14.47 1.87 0.74
C ARG A 110 14.03 2.47 -0.60
N VAL A 111 14.79 3.41 -1.15
CA VAL A 111 14.54 3.96 -2.49
C VAL A 111 14.70 2.88 -3.57
N LEU A 112 15.73 2.03 -3.46
CA LEU A 112 15.89 0.87 -4.36
C LEU A 112 14.72 -0.11 -4.25
N ALA A 113 14.24 -0.38 -3.03
CA ALA A 113 13.06 -1.20 -2.81
C ALA A 113 11.82 -0.60 -3.51
N TRP A 114 11.58 0.71 -3.38
CA TRP A 114 10.48 1.37 -4.08
C TRP A 114 10.62 1.31 -5.60
N CYS A 115 11.85 1.43 -6.12
CA CYS A 115 12.11 1.24 -7.54
C CYS A 115 11.75 -0.17 -8.00
N GLY A 116 12.09 -1.21 -7.23
CA GLY A 116 11.73 -2.60 -7.52
C GLY A 116 10.23 -2.82 -7.61
N LEU A 117 9.49 -2.34 -6.62
CA LEU A 117 8.02 -2.41 -6.61
C LEU A 117 7.43 -1.69 -7.82
N PHE A 118 7.89 -0.46 -8.08
CA PHE A 118 7.40 0.37 -9.18
C PHE A 118 7.67 -0.28 -10.54
N LEU A 119 8.91 -0.72 -10.79
CA LEU A 119 9.32 -1.25 -12.08
C LEU A 119 8.64 -2.59 -12.40
N VAL A 120 8.50 -3.48 -11.41
CA VAL A 120 7.74 -4.73 -11.59
C VAL A 120 6.27 -4.46 -11.83
N ALA A 121 5.65 -3.48 -11.15
CA ALA A 121 4.27 -3.12 -11.41
C ALA A 121 4.09 -2.49 -12.80
N HIS A 122 4.98 -1.57 -13.19
CA HIS A 122 4.93 -0.84 -14.45
C HIS A 122 5.18 -1.74 -15.67
N ASP A 123 6.23 -2.56 -15.64
CA ASP A 123 6.62 -3.40 -16.78
C ASP A 123 5.90 -4.76 -16.78
N GLY A 124 5.46 -5.23 -15.61
CA GLY A 124 4.87 -6.55 -15.44
C GLY A 124 3.36 -6.59 -15.64
N LEU A 125 2.63 -5.51 -15.36
CA LEU A 125 1.16 -5.46 -15.52
C LEU A 125 0.79 -5.01 -16.95
N THR A 126 0.86 -5.95 -17.88
CA THR A 126 0.62 -5.69 -19.32
C THR A 126 -0.84 -5.81 -19.76
N SER A 127 -1.73 -6.32 -18.90
CA SER A 127 -3.15 -6.53 -19.21
C SER A 127 -4.07 -5.82 -18.23
N TRP A 128 -5.21 -5.34 -18.75
CA TRP A 128 -6.27 -4.74 -17.93
C TRP A 128 -6.79 -5.69 -16.85
N ASP A 129 -6.96 -6.97 -17.18
CA ASP A 129 -7.38 -7.97 -16.20
C ASP A 129 -6.36 -8.12 -15.06
N GLY A 130 -5.06 -8.12 -15.38
CA GLY A 130 -3.99 -8.16 -14.39
C GLY A 130 -4.02 -6.96 -13.45
N ILE A 131 -4.21 -5.75 -13.99
CA ILE A 131 -4.34 -4.51 -13.20
C ILE A 131 -5.56 -4.61 -12.26
N ILE A 132 -6.72 -5.01 -12.77
CA ILE A 132 -7.95 -5.12 -11.97
C ILE A 132 -7.79 -6.18 -10.87
N VAL A 133 -7.11 -7.30 -11.14
CA VAL A 133 -6.81 -8.33 -10.14
C VAL A 133 -5.93 -7.77 -9.02
N VAL A 134 -4.87 -7.03 -9.35
CA VAL A 134 -4.00 -6.40 -8.34
C VAL A 134 -4.76 -5.35 -7.53
N LEU A 135 -5.55 -4.48 -8.19
CA LEU A 135 -6.37 -3.48 -7.49
C LEU A 135 -7.37 -4.14 -6.51
N ARG A 136 -8.00 -5.25 -6.90
CA ARG A 136 -8.87 -6.02 -6.00
C ARG A 136 -8.09 -6.59 -4.81
N ARG A 137 -6.85 -7.03 -5.00
CA ARG A 137 -5.98 -7.52 -3.92
C ARG A 137 -5.54 -6.39 -2.98
N VAL A 138 -5.25 -5.21 -3.52
CA VAL A 138 -4.96 -3.99 -2.73
C VAL A 138 -6.16 -3.61 -1.88
N VAL A 139 -7.36 -3.58 -2.47
CA VAL A 139 -8.61 -3.30 -1.72
C VAL A 139 -8.88 -4.36 -0.67
N LEU A 140 -8.65 -5.65 -0.97
CA LEU A 140 -8.77 -6.72 0.02
C LEU A 140 -7.80 -6.50 1.18
N ALA A 141 -6.51 -6.27 0.91
CA ALA A 141 -5.50 -6.01 1.94
C ALA A 141 -5.87 -4.77 2.78
N GLY A 142 -6.28 -3.68 2.15
CA GLY A 142 -6.75 -2.47 2.83
C GLY A 142 -8.00 -2.72 3.68
N SER A 143 -8.94 -3.53 3.21
CA SER A 143 -10.14 -3.89 3.97
C SER A 143 -9.83 -4.80 5.17
N LEU A 144 -8.88 -5.74 5.03
CA LEU A 144 -8.43 -6.58 6.14
C LEU A 144 -7.72 -5.74 7.20
N MET A 145 -6.86 -4.81 6.76
CA MET A 145 -6.20 -3.85 7.66
C MET A 145 -7.22 -2.95 8.36
N ALA A 146 -8.25 -2.49 7.64
CA ALA A 146 -9.35 -1.70 8.18
C ALA A 146 -10.14 -2.48 9.25
N THR A 147 -10.49 -3.73 8.97
CA THR A 147 -11.14 -4.61 9.95
C THR A 147 -10.28 -4.80 11.20
N LEU A 148 -8.97 -5.02 11.04
CA LEU A 148 -8.07 -5.16 12.18
C LEU A 148 -8.03 -3.88 13.03
N GLY A 149 -7.98 -2.71 12.39
CA GLY A 149 -8.05 -1.44 13.11
C GLY A 149 -9.39 -1.21 13.83
N LEU A 150 -10.51 -1.60 13.23
CA LEU A 150 -11.83 -1.58 13.88
C LEU A 150 -11.88 -2.50 15.11
N LEU A 151 -11.28 -3.69 15.01
CA LEU A 151 -11.18 -4.61 16.15
C LEU A 151 -10.29 -4.04 17.26
N GLN A 152 -9.17 -3.39 16.92
CA GLN A 152 -8.32 -2.70 17.90
C GLN A 152 -9.09 -1.58 18.64
N PHE A 153 -9.88 -0.80 17.90
CA PHE A 153 -10.73 0.25 18.47
C PHE A 153 -11.79 -0.34 19.43
N ALA A 154 -12.50 -1.39 18.99
CA ALA A 154 -13.55 -2.02 19.78
C ALA A 154 -13.02 -2.72 21.05
N THR A 155 -11.89 -3.43 20.94
CA THR A 155 -11.30 -4.17 22.06
C THR A 155 -10.46 -3.31 22.99
N LYS A 156 -10.16 -2.06 22.60
CA LYS A 156 -9.21 -1.16 23.28
C LYS A 156 -7.87 -1.85 23.56
N SER A 157 -7.49 -2.77 22.67
CA SER A 157 -6.28 -3.58 22.74
C SER A 157 -5.53 -3.47 21.43
N SER A 158 -4.20 -3.60 21.45
CA SER A 158 -3.43 -3.60 20.22
C SER A 158 -3.67 -4.85 19.38
N LEU A 159 -4.18 -5.94 19.97
CA LEU A 159 -4.40 -7.28 19.39
C LEU A 159 -3.15 -7.96 18.79
N LEU A 160 -2.10 -7.18 18.54
CA LEU A 160 -0.80 -7.57 17.98
C LEU A 160 0.25 -7.73 19.07
N GLY A 161 -0.01 -7.30 20.31
CA GLY A 161 0.91 -7.45 21.44
C GLY A 161 1.21 -8.90 21.81
N TRP A 162 0.42 -9.87 21.34
CA TRP A 162 0.65 -11.30 21.55
C TRP A 162 1.44 -11.96 20.42
N PHE A 163 1.62 -11.27 19.29
CA PHE A 163 2.37 -11.79 18.15
C PHE A 163 3.86 -11.45 18.29
N THR A 164 4.63 -12.38 18.85
CA THR A 164 6.09 -12.35 18.82
C THR A 164 6.59 -13.36 17.81
N ILE A 165 7.33 -12.89 16.80
CA ILE A 165 7.98 -13.76 15.81
C ILE A 165 9.44 -13.94 16.26
N PRO A 166 9.91 -15.17 16.54
CA PRO A 166 11.29 -15.41 16.90
C PRO A 166 12.27 -14.80 15.88
N GLY A 167 13.28 -14.07 16.36
CA GLY A 167 14.28 -13.40 15.51
C GLY A 167 13.86 -12.04 14.93
N MET A 168 12.62 -11.60 15.15
CA MET A 168 12.17 -10.25 14.80
C MET A 168 11.92 -9.44 16.07
N SER A 169 12.38 -8.19 16.07
CA SER A 169 12.14 -7.23 17.14
C SER A 169 11.66 -5.92 16.55
N GLY A 170 10.75 -5.24 17.24
CA GLY A 170 10.39 -3.86 16.97
C GLY A 170 10.78 -2.97 18.13
N GLU A 171 11.36 -1.81 17.84
CA GLU A 171 11.68 -0.78 18.84
C GLU A 171 10.41 -0.19 19.48
N TYR A 172 9.28 -0.28 18.78
CA TYR A 172 7.96 0.03 19.30
C TYR A 172 7.24 -1.28 19.68
N SER A 173 6.97 -1.48 20.98
CA SER A 173 5.81 -2.26 21.37
C SER A 173 4.62 -1.58 20.71
N GLY A 174 3.75 -2.27 19.97
CA GLY A 174 2.54 -1.73 19.32
C GLY A 174 1.56 -1.13 20.32
N GLY A 175 2.01 -0.11 21.04
CA GLY A 175 1.37 0.55 22.14
C GLY A 175 0.26 1.42 21.58
N ILE A 176 -0.87 1.32 22.24
CA ILE A 176 -2.05 2.07 21.88
C ILE A 176 -1.75 3.54 22.11
N ASP A 177 -1.51 4.28 21.02
CA ASP A 177 -1.39 5.73 21.07
C ASP A 177 -2.78 6.31 21.42
N GLN A 178 -2.92 6.86 22.63
CA GLN A 178 -4.16 7.48 23.07
C GLN A 178 -4.12 8.97 22.79
N ARG A 179 -5.06 9.48 21.99
CA ARG A 179 -5.20 10.92 21.74
C ARG A 179 -6.62 11.37 22.05
N ALA A 180 -6.74 12.37 22.92
CA ALA A 180 -8.02 12.88 23.40
C ALA A 180 -8.94 11.81 24.02
N GLY A 181 -8.37 10.80 24.70
CA GLY A 181 -9.13 9.73 25.35
C GLY A 181 -9.54 8.55 24.44
N PHE A 182 -9.19 8.60 23.15
CA PHE A 182 -9.51 7.54 22.18
C PHE A 182 -8.29 6.71 21.77
N VAL A 183 -8.50 5.40 21.65
CA VAL A 183 -7.54 4.42 21.12
C VAL A 183 -7.37 4.64 19.63
N ARG A 184 -6.17 5.05 19.18
CA ARG A 184 -5.88 5.21 17.75
C ARG A 184 -5.52 3.85 17.16
N SER A 185 -6.44 3.27 16.40
CA SER A 185 -6.19 2.05 15.64
C SER A 185 -5.07 2.25 14.62
N ALA A 186 -4.14 1.31 14.54
CA ALA A 186 -3.03 1.32 13.57
C ALA A 186 -3.09 0.14 12.58
N GLY A 187 -3.98 -0.84 12.79
CA GLY A 187 -3.95 -2.06 11.99
C GLY A 187 -2.61 -2.76 12.18
N THR A 188 -1.99 -3.18 11.07
CA THR A 188 -0.60 -3.68 11.03
C THR A 188 0.44 -2.57 10.83
N ALA A 189 0.03 -1.30 10.78
CA ALA A 189 0.96 -0.19 10.62
C ALA A 189 1.77 0.10 11.89
N MET A 190 2.90 0.80 11.73
CA MET A 190 3.70 1.26 12.87
C MET A 190 3.05 2.48 13.53
N HIS A 191 2.40 3.33 12.74
CA HIS A 191 1.75 4.55 13.25
C HIS A 191 0.32 4.73 12.72
N PRO A 192 -0.59 5.32 13.52
CA PRO A 192 -1.97 5.59 13.07
C PRO A 192 -2.06 6.49 11.81
N LEU A 193 -1.04 7.30 11.54
CA LEU A 193 -0.98 8.11 10.32
C LEU A 193 -0.75 7.24 9.07
N GLU A 194 0.11 6.22 9.15
CA GLU A 194 0.32 5.27 8.07
C GLU A 194 -0.97 4.49 7.78
N TYR A 195 -1.65 4.05 8.83
CA TYR A 195 -2.97 3.41 8.72
C TYR A 195 -3.98 4.33 8.02
N GLY A 196 -4.08 5.59 8.44
CA GLY A 196 -4.94 6.58 7.80
C GLY A 196 -4.65 6.75 6.30
N VAL A 197 -3.37 6.82 5.91
CA VAL A 197 -2.97 6.91 4.49
C VAL A 197 -3.42 5.67 3.70
N VAL A 198 -3.24 4.46 4.25
CA VAL A 198 -3.68 3.22 3.59
C VAL A 198 -5.19 3.24 3.36
N LEU A 199 -5.98 3.66 4.35
CA LEU A 199 -7.43 3.77 4.19
C LEU A 199 -7.82 4.83 3.15
N SER A 200 -7.16 5.99 3.16
CA SER A 200 -7.40 7.07 2.18
C SER A 200 -7.10 6.64 0.74
N ILE A 201 -6.11 5.76 0.53
CA ILE A 201 -5.80 5.18 -0.79
C ILE A 201 -6.78 4.06 -1.15
N ALA A 202 -7.11 3.18 -0.20
CA ALA A 202 -7.93 2.00 -0.44
C ALA A 202 -9.40 2.33 -0.70
N LEU A 203 -9.95 3.35 -0.03
CA LEU A 203 -11.37 3.71 -0.15
C LEU A 203 -11.81 4.12 -1.58
N PRO A 204 -11.15 5.07 -2.27
CA PRO A 204 -11.55 5.45 -3.63
C PRO A 204 -11.41 4.28 -4.61
N LEU A 205 -10.40 3.41 -4.42
CA LEU A 205 -10.25 2.18 -5.22
C LEU A 205 -11.39 1.19 -4.96
N ALA A 206 -11.78 1.00 -3.70
CA ALA A 206 -12.91 0.15 -3.32
C ALA A 206 -14.22 0.67 -3.92
N LEU A 207 -14.45 1.99 -3.86
CA LEU A 207 -15.61 2.65 -4.47
C LEU A 207 -15.64 2.47 -6.00
N ALA A 208 -14.52 2.71 -6.67
CA ALA A 208 -14.42 2.54 -8.12
C ALA A 208 -14.72 1.09 -8.54
N LEU A 209 -14.12 0.11 -7.85
CA LEU A 209 -14.41 -1.32 -8.10
C LEU A 209 -15.86 -1.66 -7.77
N ALA A 210 -16.45 -1.06 -6.72
CA ALA A 210 -17.82 -1.32 -6.33
C ALA A 210 -18.85 -0.76 -7.32
N LEU A 211 -18.55 0.35 -7.97
CA LEU A 211 -19.41 0.93 -9.00
C LEU A 211 -19.29 0.19 -10.34
N ALA A 212 -18.08 -0.26 -10.68
CA ALA A 212 -17.78 -0.89 -11.96
C ALA A 212 -18.12 -2.39 -12.01
N ASP A 213 -17.89 -3.13 -10.93
CA ASP A 213 -18.06 -4.60 -10.94
C ASP A 213 -19.54 -5.00 -10.87
N ARG A 214 -20.06 -5.65 -11.91
CA ARG A 214 -21.45 -6.15 -11.96
C ARG A 214 -21.56 -7.66 -11.80
N LYS A 215 -20.43 -8.38 -11.77
CA LYS A 215 -20.41 -9.85 -11.74
C LYS A 215 -20.48 -10.41 -10.33
N ARG A 216 -20.05 -9.64 -9.32
CA ARG A 216 -20.08 -10.04 -7.90
C ARG A 216 -21.39 -9.61 -7.24
N GLY A 217 -21.82 -10.39 -6.25
CA GLY A 217 -22.98 -10.05 -5.42
C GLY A 217 -22.82 -8.70 -4.70
N LEU A 218 -23.93 -8.06 -4.37
CA LEU A 218 -23.97 -6.74 -3.75
C LEU A 218 -23.11 -6.66 -2.47
N ILE A 219 -23.19 -7.67 -1.61
CA ILE A 219 -22.46 -7.71 -0.33
C ILE A 219 -20.95 -7.74 -0.56
N ALA A 220 -20.45 -8.67 -1.38
CA ALA A 220 -19.02 -8.81 -1.66
C ALA A 220 -18.40 -7.55 -2.29
N ARG A 221 -19.23 -6.76 -2.97
CA ARG A 221 -18.82 -5.55 -3.67
C ARG A 221 -18.77 -4.33 -2.76
N TRP A 222 -19.76 -4.18 -1.87
CA TRP A 222 -19.88 -3.00 -1.02
C TRP A 222 -19.30 -3.18 0.37
N CYS A 223 -19.11 -4.42 0.86
CA CYS A 223 -18.53 -4.70 2.17
C CYS A 223 -17.16 -4.01 2.37
N PRO A 224 -16.19 -4.10 1.44
CA PRO A 224 -14.91 -3.39 1.60
C PRO A 224 -15.07 -1.88 1.73
N VAL A 225 -15.99 -1.26 0.98
CA VAL A 225 -16.26 0.18 1.04
C VAL A 225 -16.77 0.57 2.42
N VAL A 226 -17.76 -0.17 2.94
CA VAL A 226 -18.34 0.11 4.26
C VAL A 226 -17.29 -0.05 5.35
N VAL A 227 -16.55 -1.16 5.36
CA VAL A 227 -15.51 -1.43 6.35
C VAL A 227 -14.43 -0.34 6.36
N ILE A 228 -13.89 0.01 5.18
CA ILE A 228 -12.83 1.03 5.07
C ILE A 228 -13.36 2.42 5.46
N ALA A 229 -14.58 2.78 5.06
CA ALA A 229 -15.18 4.06 5.39
C ALA A 229 -15.41 4.20 6.90
N THR A 230 -16.00 3.18 7.53
CA THR A 230 -16.21 3.15 9.00
C THR A 230 -14.88 3.26 9.74
N ALA A 231 -13.88 2.49 9.31
CA ALA A 231 -12.53 2.52 9.87
C ALA A 231 -11.88 3.90 9.76
N SER A 232 -12.09 4.58 8.63
CA SER A 232 -11.53 5.91 8.37
C SER A 232 -12.07 6.96 9.33
N ILE A 233 -13.37 6.89 9.64
CA ILE A 233 -14.03 7.81 10.59
C ILE A 233 -13.58 7.52 12.03
N LEU A 234 -13.58 6.24 12.42
CA LEU A 234 -13.23 5.82 13.78
C LEU A 234 -11.73 5.94 14.11
N SER A 235 -10.86 6.06 13.11
CA SER A 235 -9.42 6.28 13.31
C SER A 235 -9.08 7.65 13.96
N VAL A 236 -10.05 8.56 14.08
CA VAL A 236 -9.92 9.90 14.71
C VAL A 236 -8.70 10.70 14.20
N SER A 237 -8.35 10.54 12.92
CA SER A 237 -7.25 11.28 12.29
C SER A 237 -7.83 12.36 11.38
N ARG A 238 -7.78 13.63 11.81
CA ARG A 238 -8.31 14.77 11.03
C ARG A 238 -7.70 14.84 9.63
N SER A 239 -6.40 14.56 9.50
CA SER A 239 -5.72 14.53 8.21
C SER A 239 -6.18 13.38 7.31
N ALA A 240 -6.45 12.19 7.88
CA ALA A 240 -6.96 11.06 7.12
C ALA A 240 -8.40 11.31 6.61
N LEU A 241 -9.24 11.94 7.44
CA LEU A 241 -10.59 12.35 7.03
C LEU A 241 -10.54 13.36 5.87
N ILE A 242 -9.70 14.39 5.97
CA ILE A 242 -9.53 15.38 4.89
C ILE A 242 -9.05 14.68 3.61
N ALA A 243 -8.06 13.79 3.70
CA ALA A 243 -7.56 13.04 2.55
C ALA A 243 -8.65 12.16 1.90
N VAL A 244 -9.47 11.48 2.71
CA VAL A 244 -10.64 10.71 2.23
C VAL A 244 -11.64 11.63 1.52
N VAL A 245 -12.00 12.76 2.12
CA VAL A 245 -12.95 13.71 1.53
C VAL A 245 -12.44 14.21 0.18
N ILE A 246 -11.17 14.60 0.09
CA ILE A 246 -10.55 15.04 -1.17
C ILE A 246 -10.56 13.91 -2.20
N ALA A 247 -10.15 12.69 -1.84
CA ALA A 247 -10.13 11.55 -2.74
C ALA A 247 -11.53 11.22 -3.30
N VAL A 248 -12.54 11.24 -2.43
CA VAL A 248 -13.94 11.02 -2.84
C VAL A 248 -14.46 12.18 -3.68
N ALA A 249 -14.10 13.44 -3.38
CA ALA A 249 -14.50 14.60 -4.17
C ALA A 249 -13.95 14.53 -5.61
N VAL A 250 -12.67 14.16 -5.75
CA VAL A 250 -12.05 13.93 -7.06
C VAL A 250 -12.76 12.80 -7.81
N LEU A 251 -13.06 11.69 -7.12
CA LEU A 251 -13.79 10.56 -7.72
C LEU A 251 -15.22 10.97 -8.13
N ALA A 252 -15.89 11.77 -7.31
CA ALA A 252 -17.24 12.27 -7.53
C ALA A 252 -17.34 13.19 -8.75
N ALA A 253 -16.25 13.82 -9.20
CA ALA A 253 -16.24 14.59 -10.44
C ALA A 253 -16.65 13.73 -11.66
N SER A 254 -16.36 12.42 -11.62
CA SER A 254 -16.73 11.47 -12.68
C SER A 254 -18.14 10.87 -12.56
N TRP A 255 -18.87 11.18 -11.47
CA TRP A 255 -20.13 10.51 -11.13
C TRP A 255 -21.38 11.24 -11.66
N THR A 256 -22.41 10.46 -11.95
CA THR A 256 -23.76 10.96 -12.23
C THR A 256 -24.39 11.60 -10.97
N ALA A 257 -25.36 12.50 -11.15
CA ALA A 257 -26.05 13.17 -10.04
C ALA A 257 -26.67 12.18 -9.04
N ARG A 258 -27.21 11.04 -9.53
CA ARG A 258 -27.74 9.98 -8.67
C ARG A 258 -26.66 9.33 -7.80
N GLN A 259 -25.50 9.02 -8.37
CA GLN A 259 -24.37 8.45 -7.62
C GLN A 259 -23.84 9.43 -6.57
N LYS A 260 -23.78 10.73 -6.89
CA LYS A 260 -23.42 11.78 -5.93
C LYS A 260 -24.41 11.83 -4.76
N LEU A 261 -25.71 11.81 -5.04
CA LEU A 261 -26.75 11.83 -4.01
C LEU A 261 -26.72 10.57 -3.14
N SER A 262 -26.56 9.38 -3.73
CA SER A 262 -26.44 8.12 -2.98
C SER A 262 -25.19 8.10 -2.10
N ALA A 263 -24.04 8.59 -2.60
CA ALA A 263 -22.81 8.68 -1.82
C ALA A 263 -22.93 9.70 -0.68
N ALA A 264 -23.57 10.85 -0.91
CA ALA A 264 -23.84 11.83 0.13
C ALA A 264 -24.76 11.26 1.21
N GLY A 265 -25.85 10.59 0.81
CA GLY A 265 -26.75 9.91 1.75
C GLY A 265 -26.03 8.81 2.56
N PHE A 266 -25.17 8.03 1.93
CA PHE A 266 -24.34 7.04 2.62
C PHE A 266 -23.38 7.69 3.62
N ALA A 267 -22.69 8.77 3.23
CA ALA A 267 -21.77 9.48 4.10
C ALA A 267 -22.48 10.07 5.33
N VAL A 268 -23.64 10.71 5.14
CA VAL A 268 -24.46 11.25 6.24
C VAL A 268 -24.95 10.14 7.15
N GLY A 269 -25.48 9.05 6.59
CA GLY A 269 -25.94 7.90 7.36
C GLY A 269 -24.83 7.26 8.17
N LEU A 270 -23.64 7.10 7.57
CA LEU A 270 -22.48 6.52 8.24
C LEU A 270 -21.98 7.40 9.39
N VAL A 271 -21.89 8.73 9.18
CA VAL A 271 -21.51 9.67 10.24
C VAL A 271 -22.54 9.65 11.37
N GLY A 272 -23.84 9.61 11.05
CA GLY A 272 -24.91 9.48 12.04
C GLY A 272 -24.78 8.21 12.88
N VAL A 273 -24.58 7.05 12.24
CA VAL A 273 -24.37 5.76 12.93
C VAL A 273 -23.15 5.83 13.85
N VAL A 274 -22.03 6.37 13.37
CA VAL A 274 -20.81 6.51 14.19
C VAL A 274 -21.05 7.45 15.37
N TYR A 275 -21.74 8.57 15.16
CA TYR A 275 -22.06 9.52 16.22
C TYR A 275 -22.90 8.89 17.35
N PHE A 276 -23.85 8.01 17.03
CA PHE A 276 -24.65 7.31 18.03
C PHE A 276 -23.95 6.09 18.64
N ALA A 277 -23.03 5.45 17.91
CA ALA A 277 -22.35 4.23 18.36
C ALA A 277 -21.10 4.51 19.21
N VAL A 278 -20.49 5.70 19.06
CA VAL A 278 -19.32 6.10 19.86
C VAL A 278 -19.81 6.93 21.05
N PRO A 279 -19.62 6.45 22.30
CA PRO A 279 -20.03 7.15 23.51
C PRO A 279 -19.19 8.39 23.82
#